data_AF-A0A1F8Q1X5-F1
#
_entry.id   AF-A0A1F8Q1X5-F1
#
_cell.length_a   1.000
_cell.length_b   1.000
_cell.length_c   1.000
_cell.angle_alpha   90.00
_cell.angle_beta   90.00
_cell.angle_gamma   90.00
#
_symmetry.space_group_name_H-M   'P 1'
#
loop_
_entity.id
_entity.type
_entity.pdbx_description
1 polymer ?
#
loop_
_entity_poly.entity_id
_entity_poly.type
_entity_poly.pdbx_seq_one_letter_code
_entity_poly.pdbx_strand_id
1 'polypeptide(L)'
;MDITDKKLGITYRYWKGLVFVAAGLLLFAWLLTTPAGLLGKADAIGYAVCHRIDLRSFHLGERQLPMCARCSGMYLGAMLSLGYQAVIGRRRIGTPPWGVLLILGLLLIAFAVDGLNSFLSLFPGAPSLYHPNNVLRLLTGTGMGLAIAVALYPAFNLSVWRETDARPALDGVRELGILLILALLLDAVVLTENPLVLYPLALVSAVGVIVLLTMVYTMLWLMVLKLESRYNRIEQLVLPLIGGFAVGLVQIGMLDLARYFLTGTWEGFHLG
;
A
#
# COMPACT_ATOMS: atom_id res chain seq x y z
N MET A 1 34.13 -12.93 27.68
CA MET A 1 33.37 -11.95 26.86
C MET A 1 34.40 -11.03 26.24
N ASP A 2 34.75 -11.30 24.98
CA ASP A 2 35.98 -10.84 24.34
C ASP A 2 35.89 -9.37 23.87
N ILE A 3 37.03 -8.68 23.80
CA ILE A 3 37.14 -7.25 23.44
C ILE A 3 36.60 -7.00 22.02
N THR A 4 36.66 -8.02 21.17
CA THR A 4 36.16 -8.08 19.79
C THR A 4 34.63 -7.99 19.71
N ASP A 5 33.91 -8.67 20.62
CA ASP A 5 32.44 -8.60 20.72
C ASP A 5 31.96 -7.22 21.18
N LYS A 6 32.70 -6.58 22.08
CA LYS A 6 32.41 -5.20 22.53
C LYS A 6 32.56 -4.18 21.39
N LYS A 7 33.61 -4.30 20.57
CA LYS A 7 33.81 -3.41 19.40
C LYS A 7 32.72 -3.61 18.34
N LEU A 8 32.33 -4.85 18.04
CA LEU A 8 31.21 -5.13 17.12
C LEU A 8 29.89 -4.56 17.65
N GLY A 9 29.59 -4.72 18.94
CA GLY A 9 28.39 -4.18 19.57
C GLY A 9 28.32 -2.65 19.54
N ILE A 10 29.47 -1.98 19.71
CA ILE A 10 29.59 -0.52 19.62
C ILE A 10 29.37 -0.02 18.18
N THR A 11 30.04 -0.63 17.20
CA THR A 11 29.89 -0.28 15.78
C THR A 11 28.46 -0.50 15.29
N TYR A 12 27.84 -1.61 15.66
CA TYR A 12 26.44 -1.91 15.34
C TYR A 12 25.47 -0.88 15.95
N ARG A 13 25.73 -0.40 17.17
CA ARG A 13 24.93 0.64 17.82
C ARG A 13 25.04 1.99 17.11
N TYR A 14 26.23 2.35 16.62
CA TYR A 14 26.42 3.57 15.84
C TYR A 14 25.73 3.51 14.48
N TRP A 15 25.85 2.40 13.75
CA TRP A 15 25.16 2.20 12.47
C TRP A 15 23.64 2.24 12.61
N LYS A 16 23.11 1.64 13.68
CA LYS A 16 21.70 1.80 14.04
C LYS A 16 21.35 3.28 14.19
N GLY A 17 22.04 4.00 15.06
CA GLY A 17 21.81 5.42 15.29
C GLY A 17 21.81 6.25 14.00
N LEU A 18 22.77 5.99 13.10
CA LEU A 18 22.85 6.64 11.79
C LEU A 18 21.59 6.41 10.94
N VAL A 19 21.10 5.18 10.85
CA VAL A 19 19.88 4.86 10.07
C VAL A 19 18.65 5.57 10.65
N PHE A 20 18.50 5.59 11.98
CA PHE A 20 17.40 6.31 12.63
C PHE A 20 17.47 7.82 12.36
N VAL A 21 18.65 8.41 12.49
CA VAL A 21 18.86 9.85 12.25
C VAL A 21 18.61 10.17 10.77
N ALA A 22 19.13 9.37 9.84
CA ALA A 22 18.92 9.58 8.41
C ALA A 22 17.43 9.47 8.03
N ALA A 23 16.73 8.43 8.51
CA ALA A 23 15.30 8.28 8.29
C ALA A 23 14.48 9.42 8.92
N GLY A 24 14.87 9.87 10.13
CA GLY A 24 14.25 10.99 10.81
C GLY A 24 14.44 12.32 10.07
N LEU A 25 15.65 12.60 9.59
CA LEU A 25 15.94 13.80 8.79
C LEU A 25 15.22 13.76 7.45
N LEU A 26 15.15 12.59 6.80
CA LEU A 26 14.39 12.41 5.56
C LEU A 26 12.90 12.67 5.79
N LEU A 27 12.31 12.09 6.83
CA LEU A 27 10.92 12.34 7.21
C LEU A 27 10.68 13.81 7.51
N PHE A 28 11.56 14.43 8.29
CA PHE A 28 11.46 15.85 8.61
C PHE A 28 11.54 16.73 7.36
N ALA A 29 12.49 16.47 6.47
CA ALA A 29 12.60 17.19 5.21
C ALA A 29 11.34 17.03 4.34
N TRP A 30 10.84 15.79 4.19
CA TRP A 30 9.61 15.52 3.46
C TRP A 30 8.40 16.22 4.09
N LEU A 31 8.29 16.27 5.43
CA LEU A 31 7.22 17.00 6.12
C LEU A 31 7.31 18.52 5.93
N LEU A 32 8.50 19.09 5.75
CA LEU A 32 8.66 20.52 5.50
C LEU A 32 8.38 20.91 4.04
N THR A 33 8.67 20.02 3.08
CA THR A 33 8.59 20.34 1.65
C THR A 33 7.28 19.95 0.98
N THR A 34 6.42 19.18 1.65
CA THR A 34 5.10 18.77 1.15
C THR A 34 3.96 19.66 1.68
N PRO A 35 2.77 19.65 1.06
CA PRO A 35 1.62 20.45 1.48
C PRO A 35 1.30 20.32 2.98
N ALA A 36 0.86 21.42 3.59
CA ALA A 36 0.61 21.48 5.03
C ALA A 36 -0.67 20.72 5.44
N GLY A 37 -0.75 20.37 6.72
CA GLY A 37 -1.89 19.66 7.30
C GLY A 37 -1.89 18.16 7.01
N LEU A 38 -2.66 17.41 7.80
CA LEU A 38 -2.69 15.94 7.74
C LEU A 38 -3.13 15.43 6.36
N LEU A 39 -4.19 16.04 5.82
CA LEU A 39 -4.67 15.72 4.47
C LEU A 39 -3.71 16.18 3.37
N GLY A 40 -2.94 17.26 3.57
CA GLY A 40 -1.88 17.67 2.63
C GLY A 40 -0.73 16.67 2.56
N LYS A 41 -0.39 16.01 3.67
CA LYS A 41 0.57 14.89 3.68
C LYS A 41 0.02 13.66 2.98
N ALA A 42 -1.25 13.34 3.20
CA ALA A 42 -1.92 12.28 2.48
C ALA A 42 -1.95 12.58 0.97
N ASP A 43 -2.17 13.84 0.59
CA ASP A 43 -2.16 14.31 -0.80
C ASP A 43 -0.80 14.14 -1.45
N ALA A 44 0.30 14.43 -0.75
CA ALA A 44 1.65 14.17 -1.26
C ALA A 44 1.88 12.67 -1.52
N ILE A 45 1.49 11.81 -0.57
CA ILE A 45 1.58 10.36 -0.76
C ILE A 45 0.74 9.91 -1.98
N GLY A 46 -0.49 10.42 -2.08
CA GLY A 46 -1.37 10.14 -3.21
C GLY A 46 -0.81 10.69 -4.52
N TYR A 47 -0.18 11.86 -4.51
CA TYR A 47 0.45 12.49 -5.66
C TYR A 47 1.64 11.67 -6.17
N ALA A 48 2.39 10.96 -5.32
CA ALA A 48 3.43 10.05 -5.80
C ALA A 48 2.88 8.86 -6.60
N VAL A 49 1.74 8.27 -6.18
CA VAL A 49 1.29 6.95 -6.67
C VAL A 49 -0.02 6.95 -7.47
N CYS A 50 -0.75 8.06 -7.45
CA CYS A 50 -2.06 8.21 -8.09
C CYS A 50 -2.06 9.41 -9.04
N HIS A 51 -2.83 9.34 -10.11
CA HIS A 51 -3.00 10.44 -11.05
C HIS A 51 -3.83 11.61 -10.47
N ARG A 52 -4.62 11.38 -9.41
CA ARG A 52 -5.50 12.35 -8.74
C ARG A 52 -6.35 13.18 -9.73
N ILE A 53 -6.99 12.52 -10.69
CA ILE A 53 -7.92 13.19 -11.62
C ILE A 53 -9.23 13.43 -10.85
N ASP A 54 -9.67 14.68 -10.80
CA ASP A 54 -10.79 15.13 -9.97
C ASP A 54 -12.08 14.34 -10.25
N LEU A 55 -12.53 14.28 -11.50
CA LEU A 55 -13.71 13.52 -11.97
C LEU A 55 -13.66 12.01 -11.67
N ARG A 56 -12.50 11.47 -11.30
CA ARG A 56 -12.28 10.05 -10.99
C ARG A 56 -12.12 9.79 -9.51
N SER A 57 -12.39 10.79 -8.68
CA SER A 57 -12.14 10.79 -7.23
C SER A 57 -13.45 10.99 -6.48
N PHE A 58 -13.45 10.59 -5.21
CA PHE A 58 -14.48 11.01 -4.27
C PHE A 58 -14.03 12.31 -3.58
N HIS A 59 -14.95 12.99 -2.91
CA HIS A 59 -14.71 14.31 -2.34
C HIS A 59 -15.21 14.42 -0.89
N LEU A 60 -14.56 15.31 -0.13
CA LEU A 60 -15.00 15.80 1.18
C LEU A 60 -15.53 17.22 0.98
N GLY A 61 -16.82 17.34 0.66
CA GLY A 61 -17.36 18.61 0.14
C GLY A 61 -16.67 18.96 -1.17
N GLU A 62 -16.09 20.15 -1.27
CA GLU A 62 -15.35 20.60 -2.46
C GLU A 62 -13.93 20.02 -2.56
N ARG A 63 -13.44 19.33 -1.52
CA ARG A 63 -12.06 18.86 -1.46
C ARG A 63 -11.93 17.43 -1.98
N GLN A 64 -11.27 17.25 -3.11
CA GLN A 64 -10.89 15.92 -3.62
C GLN A 64 -10.16 15.07 -2.57
N LEU A 65 -10.47 13.79 -2.47
CA LEU A 65 -9.69 12.85 -1.65
C LEU A 65 -8.21 12.79 -2.10
N PRO A 66 -7.31 12.35 -1.21
CA PRO A 66 -5.89 12.17 -1.54
C PRO A 66 -5.63 11.25 -2.73
N MET A 67 -6.55 10.32 -3.00
CA MET A 67 -6.44 9.36 -4.10
C MET A 67 -7.77 9.21 -4.85
N CYS A 68 -7.66 8.86 -6.13
CA CYS A 68 -8.82 8.57 -6.97
C CYS A 68 -9.60 7.33 -6.46
N ALA A 69 -10.84 7.15 -6.92
CA ALA A 69 -11.71 6.06 -6.48
C ALA A 69 -11.03 4.68 -6.57
N ARG A 70 -10.30 4.42 -7.66
CA ARG A 70 -9.58 3.16 -7.86
C ARG A 70 -8.43 2.96 -6.88
N CYS A 71 -7.58 3.97 -6.72
CA CYS A 71 -6.43 3.88 -5.82
C CYS A 71 -6.91 3.80 -4.36
N SER A 72 -7.95 4.55 -3.99
CA SER A 72 -8.60 4.44 -2.69
C SER A 72 -9.06 2.99 -2.42
N GLY A 73 -9.80 2.38 -3.35
CA GLY A 73 -10.19 0.97 -3.25
C GLY A 73 -8.99 0.04 -3.09
N MET A 74 -7.97 0.17 -3.94
CA MET A 74 -6.77 -0.66 -3.92
C MET A 74 -6.05 -0.64 -2.57
N TYR A 75 -5.78 0.53 -2.01
CA TYR A 75 -5.06 0.62 -0.74
C TYR A 75 -5.94 0.28 0.46
N LEU A 76 -7.24 0.61 0.43
CA LEU A 76 -8.20 0.20 1.46
C LEU A 76 -8.38 -1.33 1.49
N GLY A 77 -8.58 -1.95 0.33
CA GLY A 77 -8.68 -3.40 0.18
C GLY A 77 -7.41 -4.11 0.62
N ALA A 78 -6.23 -3.58 0.26
CA ALA A 78 -4.97 -4.11 0.73
C ALA A 78 -4.84 -4.05 2.26
N MET A 79 -5.16 -2.91 2.87
CA MET A 79 -5.12 -2.75 4.34
C MET A 79 -6.12 -3.67 5.04
N LEU A 80 -7.34 -3.82 4.51
CA LEU A 80 -8.34 -4.75 5.01
C LEU A 80 -7.82 -6.19 4.98
N SER A 81 -7.26 -6.63 3.85
CA SER A 81 -6.74 -7.99 3.68
C SER A 81 -5.50 -8.27 4.53
N LEU A 82 -4.58 -7.30 4.66
CA LEU A 82 -3.45 -7.41 5.58
C LEU A 82 -3.93 -7.54 7.03
N GLY A 83 -4.89 -6.72 7.44
CA GLY A 83 -5.50 -6.78 8.78
C GLY A 83 -6.19 -8.13 9.03
N TYR A 84 -6.99 -8.60 8.07
CA TYR A 84 -7.66 -9.90 8.13
C TYR A 84 -6.66 -11.05 8.30
N GLN A 85 -5.63 -11.11 7.46
CA GLN A 85 -4.62 -12.16 7.54
C GLN A 85 -3.77 -12.07 8.81
N ALA A 86 -3.48 -10.85 9.30
CA ALA A 86 -2.78 -10.64 10.57
C ALA A 86 -3.56 -11.12 11.81
N VAL A 87 -4.89 -11.21 11.72
CA VAL A 87 -5.75 -11.71 12.81
C VAL A 87 -6.00 -13.22 12.67
N ILE A 88 -6.41 -13.68 11.48
CA ILE A 88 -6.86 -15.06 11.25
C ILE A 88 -5.71 -16.03 10.95
N GLY A 89 -4.69 -15.55 10.23
CA GLY A 89 -3.64 -16.34 9.64
C GLY A 89 -2.24 -15.88 10.03
N ARG A 90 -2.03 -15.58 11.32
CA ARG A 90 -0.72 -15.13 11.83
C ARG A 90 0.41 -16.02 11.35
N ARG A 91 1.39 -15.42 10.67
CA ARG A 91 2.59 -16.08 10.15
C ARG A 91 2.32 -17.23 9.18
N ARG A 92 1.11 -17.32 8.60
CA ARG A 92 0.82 -18.26 7.50
C ARG A 92 1.60 -17.87 6.26
N ILE A 93 2.20 -18.86 5.59
CA ILE A 93 3.04 -18.67 4.40
C ILE A 93 2.61 -19.53 3.21
N GLY A 94 1.71 -20.50 3.40
CA GLY A 94 1.33 -21.43 2.34
C GLY A 94 0.62 -20.72 1.19
N THR A 95 0.75 -21.28 -0.01
CA THR A 95 0.04 -20.78 -1.20
C THR A 95 -1.46 -21.09 -1.09
N PRO A 96 -2.36 -20.13 -1.37
CA PRO A 96 -3.79 -20.39 -1.43
C PRO A 96 -4.14 -21.52 -2.41
N PRO A 97 -5.25 -22.26 -2.18
CA PRO A 97 -5.69 -23.30 -3.11
C PRO A 97 -6.11 -22.70 -4.45
N TRP A 98 -6.08 -23.51 -5.51
CA TRP A 98 -6.31 -23.06 -6.90
C TRP A 98 -7.62 -22.28 -7.07
N GLY A 99 -8.71 -22.68 -6.42
CA GLY A 99 -9.98 -21.94 -6.48
C GLY A 99 -9.89 -20.50 -5.96
N VAL A 100 -9.09 -20.26 -4.92
CA VAL A 100 -8.83 -18.91 -4.40
C VAL A 100 -7.97 -18.13 -5.40
N LEU A 101 -6.91 -18.75 -5.94
CA LEU A 101 -6.04 -18.11 -6.94
C LEU A 101 -6.80 -17.73 -8.21
N LEU A 102 -7.74 -18.57 -8.68
CA LEU A 102 -8.60 -18.26 -9.81
C LEU A 102 -9.45 -17.01 -9.57
N ILE A 103 -10.08 -16.92 -8.40
CA ILE A 103 -10.91 -15.74 -8.07
C ILE A 103 -10.06 -14.48 -7.96
N LEU A 104 -8.88 -14.55 -7.31
CA LEU A 104 -7.96 -13.42 -7.25
C LEU A 104 -7.45 -13.02 -8.64
N GLY A 105 -7.20 -14.00 -9.51
CA GLY A 105 -6.85 -13.78 -10.91
C GLY A 105 -7.96 -13.05 -11.68
N LEU A 106 -9.22 -13.44 -11.47
CA LEU A 106 -10.37 -12.74 -12.06
C LEU A 106 -10.49 -11.30 -11.56
N LEU A 107 -10.24 -11.02 -10.27
CA LEU A 107 -10.22 -9.66 -9.74
C LEU A 107 -9.11 -8.81 -10.37
N LEU A 108 -7.93 -9.39 -10.56
CA LEU A 108 -6.82 -8.72 -11.25
C LEU A 108 -7.15 -8.43 -12.72
N ILE A 109 -7.79 -9.37 -13.41
CA ILE A 109 -8.26 -9.16 -14.79
C ILE A 109 -9.31 -8.06 -14.83
N ALA A 110 -10.28 -8.06 -13.90
CA ALA A 110 -11.29 -7.01 -13.81
C ALA A 110 -10.67 -5.62 -13.59
N PHE A 111 -9.66 -5.53 -12.72
CA PHE A 111 -8.87 -4.32 -12.51
C PHE A 111 -8.12 -3.88 -13.77
N ALA A 112 -7.49 -4.80 -14.49
CA ALA A 112 -6.78 -4.47 -15.73
C ALA A 112 -7.73 -3.98 -16.83
N VAL A 113 -8.88 -4.64 -16.99
CA VAL A 113 -9.90 -4.28 -17.98
C VAL A 113 -10.53 -2.92 -17.65
N ASP A 114 -10.96 -2.69 -16.40
CA ASP A 114 -11.46 -1.38 -15.97
C ASP A 114 -10.36 -0.30 -16.05
N GLY A 115 -9.14 -0.69 -15.72
CA GLY A 115 -7.90 0.06 -15.94
C GLY A 115 -7.81 0.65 -17.34
N LEU A 116 -7.79 -0.26 -18.32
CA LEU A 116 -7.64 0.05 -19.73
C LEU A 116 -8.85 0.80 -20.28
N ASN A 117 -10.08 0.42 -19.93
CA ASN A 117 -11.29 1.13 -20.36
C ASN A 117 -11.33 2.58 -19.83
N SER A 118 -10.99 2.79 -18.56
CA SER A 118 -10.86 4.13 -17.99
C SER A 118 -9.69 4.93 -18.56
N PHE A 119 -8.64 4.28 -19.06
CA PHE A 119 -7.54 4.96 -19.73
C PHE A 119 -7.92 5.38 -21.15
N LEU A 120 -8.50 4.47 -21.94
CA LEU A 120 -8.92 4.74 -23.32
C LEU A 120 -9.96 5.86 -23.40
N SER A 121 -10.87 5.96 -22.43
CA SER A 121 -11.84 7.05 -22.33
C SER A 121 -11.24 8.46 -22.12
N LEU A 122 -9.92 8.60 -21.89
CA LEU A 122 -9.25 9.91 -21.92
C LEU A 122 -9.04 10.44 -23.34
N PHE A 123 -9.13 9.59 -24.37
CA PHE A 123 -8.84 9.96 -25.75
C PHE A 123 -10.13 10.10 -26.55
N PRO A 124 -10.40 11.27 -27.16
CA PRO A 124 -11.56 11.45 -28.04
C PRO A 124 -11.58 10.41 -29.17
N GLY A 125 -12.70 9.71 -29.34
CA GLY A 125 -12.88 8.71 -30.40
C GLY A 125 -12.26 7.33 -30.14
N ALA A 126 -11.62 7.11 -28.98
CA ALA A 126 -11.15 5.78 -28.61
C ALA A 126 -12.31 4.85 -28.25
N PRO A 127 -12.21 3.53 -28.53
CA PRO A 127 -13.24 2.58 -28.17
C PRO A 127 -13.34 2.45 -26.65
N SER A 128 -14.56 2.53 -26.12
CA SER A 128 -14.86 2.25 -24.72
C SER A 128 -15.89 1.12 -24.63
N LEU A 129 -15.62 0.13 -23.80
CA LEU A 129 -16.50 -1.02 -23.57
C LEU A 129 -17.77 -0.62 -22.80
N TYR A 130 -17.64 0.36 -21.91
CA TYR A 130 -18.72 0.90 -21.09
C TYR A 130 -18.33 2.27 -20.54
N HIS A 131 -19.33 3.07 -20.16
CA HIS A 131 -19.09 4.37 -19.55
C HIS A 131 -18.35 4.22 -18.20
N PRO A 132 -17.15 4.80 -18.04
CA PRO A 132 -16.40 4.72 -16.80
C PRO A 132 -17.16 5.36 -15.63
N ASN A 133 -17.10 4.75 -14.44
CA ASN A 133 -17.74 5.28 -13.24
C ASN A 133 -16.93 4.96 -11.98
N ASN A 134 -17.12 5.75 -10.92
CA ASN A 134 -16.33 5.61 -9.68
C ASN A 134 -16.66 4.36 -8.88
N VAL A 135 -17.88 3.81 -9.01
CA VAL A 135 -18.28 2.57 -8.34
C VAL A 135 -17.43 1.40 -8.85
N LEU A 136 -17.35 1.21 -10.17
CA LEU A 136 -16.58 0.12 -10.75
C LEU A 136 -15.07 0.29 -10.52
N ARG A 137 -14.58 1.53 -10.57
CA ARG A 137 -13.19 1.86 -10.21
C ARG A 137 -12.88 1.46 -8.77
N LEU A 138 -13.76 1.78 -7.83
CA LEU A 138 -13.63 1.41 -6.43
C LEU A 138 -13.61 -0.11 -6.28
N LEU A 139 -14.64 -0.82 -6.76
CA LEU A 139 -14.76 -2.27 -6.63
C LEU A 139 -13.57 -3.03 -7.22
N THR A 140 -13.16 -2.67 -8.45
CA THR A 140 -12.01 -3.32 -9.10
C THR A 140 -10.69 -2.95 -8.42
N GLY A 141 -10.55 -1.71 -7.97
CA GLY A 141 -9.45 -1.26 -7.12
C GLY A 141 -9.35 -2.13 -5.86
N THR A 142 -10.44 -2.24 -5.10
CA THR A 142 -10.53 -3.06 -3.88
C THR A 142 -10.14 -4.51 -4.16
N GLY A 143 -10.65 -5.11 -5.24
CA GLY A 143 -10.27 -6.45 -5.68
C GLY A 143 -8.77 -6.62 -5.91
N MET A 144 -8.13 -5.66 -6.59
CA MET A 144 -6.67 -5.64 -6.77
C MET A 144 -5.93 -5.51 -5.42
N GLY A 145 -6.44 -4.66 -4.52
CA GLY A 145 -5.91 -4.52 -3.16
C GLY A 145 -5.89 -5.83 -2.39
N LEU A 146 -7.00 -6.59 -2.45
CA LEU A 146 -7.07 -7.92 -1.84
C LEU A 146 -6.01 -8.86 -2.43
N ALA A 147 -5.89 -8.91 -3.77
CA ALA A 147 -4.91 -9.76 -4.44
C ALA A 147 -3.46 -9.42 -4.06
N ILE A 148 -3.11 -8.12 -4.02
CA ILE A 148 -1.79 -7.65 -3.57
C ILE A 148 -1.50 -8.16 -2.15
N ALA A 149 -2.42 -7.95 -1.22
CA ALA A 149 -2.21 -8.31 0.17
C ALA A 149 -2.17 -9.83 0.42
N VAL A 150 -2.95 -10.63 -0.33
CA VAL A 150 -2.91 -12.10 -0.24
C VAL A 150 -1.57 -12.65 -0.73
N ALA A 151 -0.93 -12.00 -1.70
CA ALA A 151 0.42 -12.37 -2.12
C ALA A 151 1.51 -11.83 -1.18
N LEU A 152 1.38 -10.57 -0.77
CA LEU A 152 2.41 -9.86 -0.02
C LEU A 152 2.53 -10.34 1.42
N TYR A 153 1.42 -10.62 2.11
CA TYR A 153 1.43 -11.05 3.51
C TYR A 153 2.24 -12.34 3.76
N PRO A 154 1.98 -13.47 3.06
CA PRO A 154 2.78 -14.68 3.23
C PRO A 154 4.24 -14.49 2.79
N ALA A 155 4.49 -13.72 1.73
CA ALA A 155 5.85 -13.45 1.26
C ALA A 155 6.66 -12.63 2.30
N PHE A 156 6.03 -11.63 2.92
CA PHE A 156 6.62 -10.87 4.01
C PHE A 156 6.89 -11.77 5.22
N ASN A 157 5.93 -12.60 5.62
CA ASN A 157 6.11 -13.54 6.72
C ASN A 157 7.26 -14.51 6.47
N LEU A 158 7.39 -15.05 5.26
CA LEU A 158 8.46 -15.95 4.87
C LEU A 158 9.83 -15.27 4.96
N SER A 159 9.93 -14.02 4.48
CA SER A 159 11.18 -13.25 4.51
C SER A 159 11.63 -12.89 5.92
N VAL A 160 10.69 -12.79 6.86
CA VAL A 160 10.93 -12.23 8.19
C VAL A 160 11.08 -13.33 9.25
N TRP A 161 10.10 -14.21 9.35
CA TRP A 161 9.95 -15.09 10.51
C TRP A 161 10.77 -16.36 10.34
N ARG A 162 11.47 -16.74 11.42
CA ARG A 162 12.12 -18.05 11.51
C ARG A 162 11.11 -19.18 11.68
N GLU A 163 10.10 -18.94 12.51
CA GLU A 163 9.00 -19.88 12.74
C GLU A 163 7.76 -19.40 12.01
N THR A 164 7.35 -20.17 11.01
CA THR A 164 6.20 -19.90 10.13
C THR A 164 5.15 -20.99 10.25
N ASP A 165 3.91 -20.65 9.92
CA ASP A 165 2.82 -21.60 9.78
C ASP A 165 2.67 -22.01 8.31
N ALA A 166 2.81 -23.30 8.00
CA ALA A 166 2.76 -23.82 6.64
C ALA A 166 1.36 -23.76 6.01
N ARG A 167 0.31 -23.48 6.79
CA ARG A 167 -1.05 -23.34 6.26
C ARG A 167 -1.14 -22.22 5.21
N PRO A 168 -2.07 -22.35 4.25
CA PRO A 168 -2.29 -21.32 3.24
C PRO A 168 -2.62 -19.94 3.82
N ALA A 169 -2.18 -18.88 3.14
CA ALA A 169 -2.50 -17.49 3.48
C ALA A 169 -4.02 -17.25 3.57
N LEU A 170 -4.76 -17.89 2.65
CA LEU A 170 -6.21 -18.10 2.74
C LEU A 170 -6.49 -19.59 2.59
N ASP A 171 -7.09 -20.21 3.59
CA ASP A 171 -7.26 -21.66 3.70
C ASP A 171 -8.27 -22.21 2.68
N GLY A 172 -9.17 -21.37 2.17
CA GLY A 172 -10.10 -21.75 1.12
C GLY A 172 -11.11 -20.68 0.73
N VAL A 173 -12.09 -21.09 -0.08
CA VAL A 173 -13.13 -20.19 -0.62
C VAL A 173 -14.00 -19.56 0.46
N ARG A 174 -14.11 -20.18 1.65
CA ARG A 174 -14.84 -19.61 2.79
C ARG A 174 -14.12 -18.38 3.36
N GLU A 175 -12.82 -18.48 3.62
CA GLU A 175 -12.03 -17.35 4.12
C GLU A 175 -12.01 -16.22 3.08
N LEU A 176 -11.85 -16.56 1.79
CA LEU A 176 -11.97 -15.59 0.72
C LEU A 176 -13.37 -14.96 0.64
N GLY A 177 -14.44 -15.74 0.77
CA GLY A 177 -15.81 -15.25 0.75
C GLY A 177 -16.09 -14.26 1.89
N ILE A 178 -15.60 -14.54 3.09
CA ILE A 178 -15.66 -13.60 4.23
C ILE A 178 -14.92 -12.31 3.88
N LEU A 179 -13.70 -12.42 3.36
CA LEU A 179 -12.89 -11.27 2.98
C LEU A 179 -13.56 -10.42 1.88
N LEU A 180 -14.20 -11.06 0.89
CA LEU A 180 -14.97 -10.39 -0.15
C LEU A 180 -16.21 -9.69 0.41
N ILE A 181 -16.93 -10.31 1.34
CA ILE A 181 -18.07 -9.66 2.01
C ILE A 181 -17.60 -8.43 2.79
N LEU A 182 -16.51 -8.54 3.54
CA LEU A 182 -15.94 -7.40 4.27
C LEU A 182 -15.48 -6.28 3.31
N ALA A 183 -14.90 -6.65 2.17
CA ALA A 183 -14.50 -5.70 1.13
C ALA A 183 -15.71 -4.98 0.52
N LEU A 184 -16.79 -5.70 0.20
CA LEU A 184 -18.03 -5.11 -0.31
C LEU A 184 -18.71 -4.22 0.73
N LEU A 185 -18.66 -4.59 2.02
CA LEU A 185 -19.15 -3.72 3.09
C LEU A 185 -18.32 -2.44 3.20
N LEU A 186 -16.99 -2.54 3.09
CA LEU A 186 -16.11 -1.39 3.07
C LEU A 186 -16.40 -0.48 1.87
N ASP A 187 -16.57 -1.06 0.68
CA ASP A 187 -16.92 -0.31 -0.52
C ASP A 187 -18.30 0.35 -0.39
N ALA A 188 -19.31 -0.36 0.13
CA ALA A 188 -20.63 0.20 0.40
C ALA A 188 -20.55 1.39 1.37
N VAL A 189 -19.71 1.30 2.39
CA VAL A 189 -19.45 2.38 3.34
C VAL A 189 -18.77 3.58 2.66
N VAL A 190 -17.78 3.36 1.78
CA VAL A 190 -17.16 4.42 0.97
C VAL A 190 -18.18 5.10 0.05
N LEU A 191 -19.05 4.30 -0.58
CA LEU A 191 -20.09 4.79 -1.50
C LEU A 191 -21.21 5.58 -0.81
N THR A 192 -21.27 5.59 0.52
CA THR A 192 -22.15 6.54 1.23
C THR A 192 -21.71 7.99 1.07
N GLU A 193 -20.46 8.21 0.66
CA GLU A 193 -19.81 9.52 0.52
C GLU A 193 -19.92 10.40 1.78
N ASN A 194 -20.16 9.77 2.94
CA ASN A 194 -20.29 10.49 4.19
C ASN A 194 -18.91 11.04 4.62
N PRO A 195 -18.75 12.37 4.79
CA PRO A 195 -17.45 12.97 5.11
C PRO A 195 -16.82 12.44 6.41
N LEU A 196 -17.63 12.08 7.41
CA LEU A 196 -17.16 11.52 8.68
C LEU A 196 -16.48 10.16 8.50
N VAL A 197 -16.84 9.43 7.43
CA VAL A 197 -16.30 8.12 7.12
C VAL A 197 -15.20 8.21 6.06
N LEU A 198 -15.39 9.04 5.04
CA LEU A 198 -14.39 9.24 4.00
C LEU A 198 -13.10 9.85 4.55
N TYR A 199 -13.17 10.75 5.54
CA TYR A 199 -11.98 11.37 6.13
C TYR A 199 -11.00 10.33 6.72
N PRO A 200 -11.39 9.46 7.67
CA PRO A 200 -10.48 8.45 8.19
C PRO A 200 -10.06 7.42 7.13
N LEU A 201 -10.95 7.01 6.22
CA LEU A 201 -10.61 6.06 5.15
C LEU A 201 -9.58 6.64 4.16
N ALA A 202 -9.64 7.94 3.88
CA ALA A 202 -8.64 8.63 3.08
C ALA A 202 -7.25 8.61 3.72
N LEU A 203 -7.17 8.69 5.05
CA LEU A 203 -5.90 8.55 5.78
C LEU A 203 -5.42 7.11 5.78
N VAL A 204 -6.32 6.14 5.98
CA VAL A 204 -5.98 4.70 5.91
C VAL A 204 -5.45 4.32 4.54
N SER A 205 -6.02 4.85 3.45
CA SER A 205 -5.52 4.58 2.10
C SER A 205 -4.12 5.15 1.87
N ALA A 206 -3.84 6.37 2.34
CA ALA A 206 -2.49 6.96 2.29
C ALA A 206 -1.47 6.20 3.15
N VAL A 207 -1.85 5.81 4.38
CA VAL A 207 -1.02 4.94 5.23
C VAL A 207 -0.79 3.58 4.56
N GLY A 208 -1.78 3.06 3.84
CA GLY A 208 -1.66 1.83 3.07
C GLY A 208 -0.52 1.85 2.06
N VAL A 209 -0.29 2.99 1.37
CA VAL A 209 0.88 3.15 0.49
C VAL A 209 2.18 2.96 1.27
N ILE A 210 2.32 3.66 2.40
CA ILE A 210 3.52 3.62 3.23
C ILE A 210 3.75 2.20 3.76
N VAL A 211 2.70 1.53 4.24
CA VAL A 211 2.78 0.17 4.76
C VAL A 211 3.24 -0.80 3.67
N LEU A 212 2.61 -0.77 2.49
CA LEU A 212 2.97 -1.68 1.39
C LEU A 212 4.41 -1.44 0.91
N LEU A 213 4.81 -0.19 0.69
CA LEU A 213 6.19 0.12 0.30
C LEU A 213 7.20 -0.30 1.38
N THR A 214 6.88 -0.03 2.65
CA THR A 214 7.73 -0.45 3.77
C THR A 214 7.89 -1.95 3.79
N MET A 215 6.81 -2.73 3.63
CA MET A 215 6.87 -4.19 3.58
C MET A 215 7.74 -4.67 2.41
N VAL A 216 7.49 -4.19 1.19
CA VAL A 216 8.25 -4.58 0.00
C VAL A 216 9.72 -4.25 0.14
N TYR A 217 10.08 -3.02 0.53
CA TYR A 217 11.48 -2.63 0.68
C TYR A 217 12.17 -3.31 1.87
N THR A 218 11.43 -3.63 2.93
CA THR A 218 11.97 -4.45 4.03
C THR A 218 12.32 -5.84 3.51
N MET A 219 11.44 -6.50 2.75
CA MET A 219 11.71 -7.79 2.15
C MET A 219 12.95 -7.75 1.24
N LEU A 220 13.03 -6.74 0.36
CA LEU A 220 14.18 -6.54 -0.52
C LEU A 220 15.48 -6.37 0.28
N TRP A 221 15.46 -5.57 1.35
CA TRP A 221 16.63 -5.42 2.22
C TRP A 221 17.05 -6.73 2.88
N LEU A 222 16.09 -7.50 3.41
CA LEU A 222 16.38 -8.79 4.04
C LEU A 222 16.98 -9.77 3.03
N MET A 223 16.47 -9.81 1.81
CA MET A 223 16.98 -10.66 0.72
C MET A 223 18.41 -10.25 0.30
N VAL A 224 18.64 -8.96 0.04
CA VAL A 224 19.96 -8.43 -0.35
C VAL A 224 21.01 -8.67 0.73
N LEU A 225 20.64 -8.49 2.00
CA LEU A 225 21.53 -8.72 3.14
C LEU A 225 21.61 -10.20 3.56
N LYS A 226 20.87 -11.10 2.90
CA LYS A 226 20.77 -12.54 3.23
C LYS A 226 20.37 -12.80 4.69
N LEU A 227 19.50 -11.94 5.22
CA LEU A 227 18.96 -11.97 6.59
C LEU A 227 17.54 -12.55 6.65
N GLU A 228 17.14 -13.29 5.62
CA GLU A 228 15.81 -13.90 5.50
C GLU A 228 15.55 -14.95 6.59
N SER A 229 14.31 -15.00 7.08
CA SER A 229 13.79 -16.00 8.04
C SER A 229 14.60 -16.12 9.34
N ARG A 230 15.20 -15.02 9.83
CA ARG A 230 16.05 -15.02 11.03
C ARG A 230 15.38 -14.51 12.30
N TYR A 231 14.21 -13.88 12.19
CA TYR A 231 13.63 -13.14 13.30
C TYR A 231 12.55 -13.95 14.02
N ASN A 232 12.52 -13.82 15.35
CA ASN A 232 11.53 -14.49 16.21
C ASN A 232 10.52 -13.51 16.81
N ARG A 233 10.91 -12.24 16.95
CA ARG A 233 10.10 -11.20 17.60
C ARG A 233 10.03 -9.92 16.77
N ILE A 234 8.93 -9.18 16.90
CA ILE A 234 8.65 -7.96 16.11
C ILE A 234 9.67 -6.85 16.42
N GLU A 235 10.18 -6.76 17.65
CA GLU A 235 11.11 -5.70 18.05
C GLU A 235 12.45 -5.81 17.31
N GLN A 236 12.80 -7.00 16.83
CA GLN A 236 14.01 -7.22 16.03
C GLN A 236 13.88 -6.64 14.62
N LEU A 237 12.66 -6.37 14.18
CA LEU A 237 12.34 -5.84 12.86
C LEU A 237 12.37 -4.32 12.77
N VAL A 238 12.51 -3.61 13.89
CA VAL A 238 12.50 -2.15 13.90
C VAL A 238 13.54 -1.58 12.92
N LEU A 239 14.77 -2.11 12.94
CA LEU A 239 15.82 -1.64 12.04
C LEU A 239 15.51 -1.91 10.55
N PRO A 240 15.21 -3.15 10.13
CA PRO A 240 14.89 -3.42 8.72
C PRO A 240 13.59 -2.72 8.26
N LEU A 241 12.59 -2.56 9.14
CA LEU A 241 11.38 -1.79 8.84
C LEU A 241 11.66 -0.31 8.63
N ILE A 242 12.53 0.31 9.44
CA ILE A 242 12.93 1.71 9.25
C ILE A 242 13.74 1.87 7.96
N GLY A 243 14.60 0.91 7.64
CA GLY A 243 15.30 0.88 6.36
C GLY A 243 14.32 0.81 5.17
N GLY A 244 13.34 -0.09 5.24
CA GLY A 244 12.28 -0.20 4.23
C GLY A 244 11.43 1.07 4.11
N PHE A 245 11.04 1.65 5.24
CA PHE A 245 10.29 2.91 5.31
C PHE A 245 11.09 4.07 4.69
N ALA A 246 12.37 4.22 5.03
CA ALA A 246 13.23 5.26 4.48
C ALA A 246 13.33 5.14 2.95
N VAL A 247 13.56 3.93 2.41
CA VAL A 247 13.61 3.74 0.95
C VAL A 247 12.25 4.01 0.30
N GLY A 248 11.16 3.58 0.92
CA GLY A 248 9.80 3.91 0.46
C GLY A 248 9.54 5.42 0.43
N LEU A 249 9.99 6.14 1.46
CA LEU A 249 9.85 7.59 1.54
C LEU A 249 10.74 8.31 0.51
N VAL A 250 11.94 7.81 0.24
CA VAL A 250 12.77 8.30 -0.87
C VAL A 250 12.04 8.12 -2.20
N GLN A 251 11.45 6.95 -2.46
CA GLN A 251 10.68 6.72 -3.68
C GLN A 251 9.52 7.71 -3.81
N ILE A 252 8.73 7.90 -2.75
CA ILE A 252 7.62 8.87 -2.73
C ILE A 252 8.15 10.26 -3.03
N GLY A 253 9.18 10.72 -2.31
CA GLY A 253 9.76 12.06 -2.51
C GLY A 253 10.35 12.27 -3.90
N MET A 254 10.97 11.25 -4.49
CA MET A 254 11.50 11.31 -5.87
C MET A 254 10.37 11.42 -6.90
N LEU A 255 9.28 10.67 -6.74
CA LEU A 255 8.13 10.73 -7.63
C LEU A 255 7.38 12.06 -7.48
N ASP A 256 7.21 12.54 -6.26
CA ASP A 256 6.65 13.85 -5.95
C ASP A 256 7.46 14.95 -6.65
N LEU A 257 8.78 14.93 -6.47
CA LEU A 257 9.67 15.91 -7.08
C LEU A 257 9.59 15.88 -8.61
N ALA A 258 9.67 14.69 -9.21
CA ALA A 258 9.59 14.54 -10.65
C ALA A 258 8.26 15.06 -11.21
N ARG A 259 7.14 14.74 -10.56
CA ARG A 259 5.81 15.19 -10.98
C ARG A 259 5.61 16.69 -10.75
N TYR A 260 6.12 17.23 -9.65
CA TYR A 260 6.05 18.65 -9.37
C TYR A 260 6.85 19.45 -10.40
N PHE A 261 8.02 18.95 -10.82
CA PHE A 261 8.78 19.56 -11.92
C PHE A 261 8.03 19.53 -13.26
N LEU A 262 7.22 18.50 -13.52
CA LEU A 262 6.47 18.37 -14.77
C LEU A 262 5.16 19.17 -14.79
N THR A 263 4.49 19.29 -13.65
CA THR A 263 3.13 19.89 -13.56
C THR A 263 3.11 21.28 -12.92
N GLY A 264 4.12 21.62 -12.13
CA GLY A 264 4.18 22.86 -11.36
C GLY A 264 3.19 22.96 -10.19
N THR A 265 2.43 21.89 -9.89
CA THR A 265 1.37 21.91 -8.87
C THR A 265 1.30 20.58 -8.10
N TRP A 266 0.61 20.60 -6.95
CA TRP A 266 0.29 19.41 -6.14
C TRP A 266 -1.13 18.85 -6.40
N GLU A 267 -1.87 19.45 -7.32
CA GLU A 267 -3.29 19.13 -7.57
C GLU A 267 -3.49 17.83 -8.39
N GLY A 268 -2.41 17.26 -8.92
CA GLY A 268 -2.49 16.08 -9.78
C GLY A 268 -2.56 16.45 -11.26
N PHE A 269 -3.11 15.55 -12.08
CA PHE A 269 -3.25 15.80 -13.52
C PHE A 269 -4.62 16.40 -13.84
N HIS A 270 -4.63 17.56 -14.51
CA HIS A 270 -5.82 18.16 -15.11
C HIS A 270 -6.13 17.52 -16.48
N LEU A 271 -6.29 16.20 -16.49
CA LEU A 271 -6.60 15.40 -17.69
C LEU A 271 -7.99 14.77 -17.53
N GLY A 272 -8.89 15.04 -18.47
CA GLY A 272 -10.26 14.49 -18.48
C GLY A 272 -11.29 15.58 -18.67
#